data_AF-A0A5C8LXL8-F1
#
_entry.id   AF-A0A5C8LXL8-F1
#
_cell.length_a   1.000
_cell.length_b   1.000
_cell.length_c   1.000
_cell.angle_alpha   90.00
_cell.angle_beta   90.00
_cell.angle_gamma   90.00
#
_symmetry.space_group_name_H-M   'P 1'
#
loop_
_entity.id
_entity.type
_entity.pdbx_description
1 polymer ?
#
loop_
_entity_poly.entity_id
_entity_poly.type
_entity_poly.pdbx_seq_one_letter_code
_entity_poly.pdbx_strand_id
1 'polypeptide(L)'
;MLVFTDGYIATQSGPTPSAKVGDTLQAVGLAGKYSDGTRIRVRDTKELIVTEKGDSLGTALKGTNNVITGGSFDLTFGLTNVTSSLYAQDITFTYDPDLVEFVSADSVRNGFQLVDKKEKEGEIRFIGASFGDTNAVNSSGDLLVLHWKAKNKAAQTTSITISNMKVSNGEVGTQVKGTSFNLQILMAADKSALNALMTSTQNLYNTAVEGTKIGQYPVGTKAVLLTAINNAKTVSDNQNATQQQVDDATVALNAAKQTFTDSVIKPVDSDKSALNALMTSTQNLYNTAVEGTKIDQYPVGTKAALLAAINNAKIVSDNEMATQQQVDQAVVVLNAAKQTFTDSVIKPALGDVNRDGEIDIADLGIVAKYYGKTSADPNWNTYKIADVNNDGKVDIQDLAIVARKILESK
;
A
#
# COMPACT_ATOMS: atom_id res chain seq x y z
N MET A 1 -49.37 11.49 -8.92
CA MET A 1 -50.58 11.64 -9.75
C MET A 1 -50.16 12.31 -11.06
N LEU A 2 -49.81 11.54 -12.09
CA LEU A 2 -49.54 12.07 -13.43
C LEU A 2 -50.86 12.13 -14.16
N VAL A 3 -51.45 13.33 -14.23
CA VAL A 3 -52.60 13.60 -15.09
C VAL A 3 -52.04 13.75 -16.50
N PHE A 4 -52.37 12.85 -17.42
CA PHE A 4 -52.06 13.00 -18.84
C PHE A 4 -52.92 14.14 -19.38
N THR A 5 -52.36 15.34 -19.47
CA THR A 5 -53.07 16.48 -20.07
C THR A 5 -52.65 16.78 -21.51
N ASP A 6 -51.47 16.36 -21.98
CA ASP A 6 -51.05 16.51 -23.40
C ASP A 6 -49.79 15.69 -23.73
N GLY A 7 -49.96 14.53 -24.38
CA GLY A 7 -48.86 13.73 -24.94
C GLY A 7 -49.21 13.28 -26.37
N TYR A 8 -48.23 13.24 -27.27
CA TYR A 8 -48.40 12.86 -28.67
C TYR A 8 -47.81 11.47 -28.94
N ILE A 9 -48.65 10.49 -29.31
CA ILE A 9 -48.22 9.18 -29.80
C ILE A 9 -47.96 9.31 -31.31
N ALA A 10 -46.71 9.10 -31.74
CA ALA A 10 -46.34 9.31 -33.14
C ALA A 10 -46.91 8.24 -34.09
N THR A 11 -47.12 7.01 -33.60
CA THR A 11 -47.66 5.91 -34.39
C THR A 11 -48.44 4.95 -33.50
N GLN A 12 -49.64 4.55 -33.90
CA GLN A 12 -50.49 3.63 -33.13
C GLN A 12 -50.47 2.24 -33.78
N SER A 13 -49.71 1.30 -33.20
CA SER A 13 -49.64 -0.08 -33.68
C SER A 13 -50.66 -1.03 -33.01
N GLY A 14 -51.41 -0.52 -32.03
CA GLY A 14 -52.44 -1.25 -31.28
C GLY A 14 -53.26 -0.33 -30.35
N PRO A 15 -54.25 -0.86 -29.61
CA PRO A 15 -55.00 -0.05 -28.64
C PRO A 15 -54.08 0.47 -27.55
N THR A 16 -54.36 1.66 -27.02
CA THR A 16 -53.65 2.19 -25.83
C THR A 16 -53.91 1.26 -24.64
N PRO A 17 -52.87 0.90 -23.86
CA PRO A 17 -53.05 0.09 -22.66
C PRO A 17 -54.08 0.72 -21.70
N SER A 18 -55.03 -0.09 -21.21
CA SER A 18 -55.96 0.35 -20.18
C SER A 18 -55.23 0.40 -18.84
N ALA A 19 -55.24 1.55 -18.16
CA ALA A 19 -54.60 1.76 -16.87
C ALA A 19 -55.60 2.36 -15.87
N LYS A 20 -55.57 1.90 -14.63
CA LYS A 20 -56.39 2.39 -13.51
C LYS A 20 -55.65 3.49 -12.75
N VAL A 21 -56.42 4.27 -11.97
CA VAL A 21 -55.85 5.34 -11.14
C VAL A 21 -54.86 4.76 -10.12
N GLY A 22 -53.59 5.10 -10.32
CA GLY A 22 -52.48 4.71 -9.45
C GLY A 22 -51.56 3.63 -10.05
N ASP A 23 -51.93 3.04 -11.18
CA ASP A 23 -51.00 2.23 -11.99
C ASP A 23 -49.80 3.08 -12.41
N THR A 24 -48.65 2.43 -12.60
CA THR A 24 -47.44 3.05 -13.13
C THR A 24 -47.24 2.65 -14.59
N LEU A 25 -47.19 3.64 -15.48
CA LEU A 25 -46.87 3.45 -16.90
C LEU A 25 -45.38 3.69 -17.13
N GLN A 26 -44.67 2.68 -17.62
CA GLN A 26 -43.28 2.77 -18.03
C GLN A 26 -43.19 2.86 -19.56
N ALA A 27 -42.41 3.81 -20.05
CA ALA A 27 -42.03 3.89 -21.47
C ALA A 27 -40.62 3.28 -21.66
N VAL A 28 -40.48 2.31 -22.57
CA VAL A 28 -39.21 1.59 -22.81
C VAL A 28 -38.46 2.02 -24.08
N GLY A 29 -38.82 3.17 -24.67
CA GLY A 29 -38.17 3.73 -25.86
C GLY A 29 -36.85 4.48 -25.59
N LEU A 30 -36.10 4.79 -26.65
CA LEU A 30 -34.87 5.61 -26.59
C LEU A 30 -35.20 7.06 -26.17
N ALA A 31 -34.57 7.55 -25.11
CA ALA A 31 -34.75 8.92 -24.63
C ALA A 31 -34.25 9.95 -25.67
N GLY A 32 -35.14 10.82 -26.13
CA GLY A 32 -34.80 11.96 -26.99
C GLY A 32 -34.39 13.21 -26.18
N LYS A 33 -33.83 14.22 -26.86
CA LYS A 33 -33.21 15.49 -26.40
C LYS A 33 -34.07 16.42 -25.49
N TYR A 34 -35.15 15.94 -24.89
CA TYR A 34 -36.07 16.72 -24.03
C TYR A 34 -36.44 15.94 -22.75
N SER A 35 -35.46 15.26 -22.13
CA SER A 35 -35.61 14.42 -20.93
C SER A 35 -35.90 15.17 -19.63
N ASP A 36 -35.99 16.50 -19.68
CA ASP A 36 -35.78 17.34 -18.49
C ASP A 36 -37.09 17.96 -17.96
N GLY A 37 -38.22 17.27 -18.16
CA GLY A 37 -39.52 17.73 -17.65
C GLY A 37 -40.60 16.64 -17.64
N THR A 38 -41.74 16.96 -17.02
CA THR A 38 -42.90 16.13 -16.63
C THR A 38 -43.65 15.40 -17.78
N ARG A 39 -43.02 15.18 -18.94
CA ARG A 39 -43.64 14.62 -20.15
C ARG A 39 -42.81 13.46 -20.72
N ILE A 40 -43.45 12.32 -20.94
CA ILE A 40 -42.83 11.13 -21.56
C ILE A 40 -43.29 11.03 -23.02
N ARG A 41 -42.36 10.85 -23.97
CA ARG A 41 -42.66 10.64 -25.40
C ARG A 41 -42.39 9.19 -25.78
N VAL A 42 -43.40 8.50 -26.30
CA VAL A 42 -43.28 7.18 -26.94
C VAL A 42 -43.50 7.28 -28.44
N ARG A 43 -42.77 6.49 -29.21
CA ARG A 43 -42.90 6.44 -30.68
C ARG A 43 -44.07 5.56 -31.10
N ASP A 44 -44.36 4.54 -30.31
CA ASP A 44 -45.32 3.50 -30.62
C ASP A 44 -46.03 3.05 -29.32
N THR A 45 -47.34 2.73 -29.39
CA THR A 45 -48.12 2.17 -28.27
C THR A 45 -47.52 0.92 -27.65
N LYS A 46 -46.77 0.11 -28.40
CA LYS A 46 -46.09 -1.08 -27.87
C LYS A 46 -44.91 -0.76 -26.92
N GLU A 47 -44.45 0.48 -26.90
CA GLU A 47 -43.39 0.95 -26.00
C GLU A 47 -43.92 1.32 -24.60
N LEU A 48 -45.24 1.20 -24.37
CA LEU A 48 -45.89 1.45 -23.09
C LEU A 48 -46.15 0.14 -22.34
N ILE A 49 -45.58 0.01 -21.14
CA ILE A 49 -45.81 -1.09 -20.22
C ILE A 49 -46.60 -0.56 -19.03
N VAL A 50 -47.78 -1.12 -18.76
CA VAL A 50 -48.55 -0.83 -17.55
C VAL A 50 -48.10 -1.76 -16.44
N THR A 51 -47.64 -1.20 -15.34
CA THR A 51 -47.47 -1.89 -14.07
C THR A 51 -48.65 -1.52 -13.20
N GLU A 52 -49.58 -2.45 -13.01
CA GLU A 52 -50.78 -2.24 -12.19
C GLU A 52 -50.38 -1.85 -10.76
N LYS A 53 -51.09 -0.88 -10.19
CA LYS A 53 -51.05 -0.61 -8.75
C LYS A 53 -51.52 -1.88 -8.07
N GLY A 54 -50.68 -2.40 -7.17
CA GLY A 54 -51.10 -3.47 -6.29
C GLY A 54 -52.20 -2.94 -5.36
N ASP A 55 -53.44 -2.98 -5.81
CA ASP A 55 -54.65 -2.65 -5.04
C ASP A 55 -55.42 -3.92 -4.66
N SER A 56 -55.00 -5.08 -5.18
CA SER A 56 -55.52 -6.39 -4.80
C SER A 56 -54.64 -7.05 -3.74
N LEU A 57 -55.28 -7.82 -2.87
CA LEU A 57 -54.61 -8.69 -1.89
C LEU A 57 -53.55 -9.53 -2.60
N GLY A 58 -52.33 -9.51 -2.06
CA GLY A 58 -51.17 -10.17 -2.63
C GLY A 58 -50.28 -10.82 -1.57
N THR A 59 -49.17 -11.39 -2.04
CA THR A 59 -48.15 -12.03 -1.20
C THR A 59 -46.79 -11.33 -1.38
N ALA A 60 -45.95 -11.42 -0.36
CA ALA A 60 -44.58 -10.97 -0.39
C ALA A 60 -43.65 -12.04 0.20
N LEU A 61 -42.48 -12.18 -0.41
CA LEU A 61 -41.35 -12.93 0.13
C LEU A 61 -40.15 -12.00 0.21
N LYS A 62 -39.47 -11.99 1.36
CA LYS A 62 -38.30 -11.14 1.63
C LYS A 62 -37.20 -12.00 2.24
N GLY A 63 -35.95 -11.73 1.91
CA GLY A 63 -34.81 -12.46 2.46
C GLY A 63 -33.52 -12.02 1.81
N THR A 64 -32.44 -12.76 2.09
CA THR A 64 -31.15 -12.56 1.41
C THR A 64 -31.20 -13.13 0.00
N ASN A 65 -30.78 -12.35 -1.00
CA ASN A 65 -30.80 -12.77 -2.40
C ASN A 65 -29.70 -13.79 -2.75
N ASN A 66 -28.78 -14.07 -1.82
CA ASN A 66 -27.72 -15.04 -2.01
C ASN A 66 -27.46 -15.86 -0.73
N VAL A 67 -26.87 -17.03 -0.93
CA VAL A 67 -26.40 -17.94 0.13
C VAL A 67 -25.25 -18.77 -0.42
N ILE A 68 -24.29 -19.15 0.42
CA ILE A 68 -23.23 -20.08 0.03
C ILE A 68 -23.78 -21.50 0.01
N THR A 69 -23.28 -22.33 -0.90
CA THR A 69 -23.54 -23.77 -0.95
C THR A 69 -23.39 -24.41 0.45
N GLY A 70 -24.39 -25.19 0.88
CA GLY A 70 -24.46 -25.76 2.24
C GLY A 70 -24.96 -24.82 3.34
N GLY A 71 -25.06 -23.51 3.07
CA GLY A 71 -25.46 -22.48 4.03
C GLY A 71 -26.96 -22.40 4.28
N SER A 72 -27.33 -21.88 5.44
CA SER A 72 -28.73 -21.63 5.82
C SER A 72 -29.15 -20.19 5.49
N PHE A 73 -30.43 -19.99 5.19
CA PHE A 73 -31.01 -18.68 4.90
C PHE A 73 -32.50 -18.65 5.25
N ASP A 74 -33.02 -17.45 5.50
CA ASP A 74 -34.40 -17.24 5.91
C ASP A 74 -35.17 -16.48 4.84
N LEU A 75 -36.43 -16.88 4.61
CA LEU A 75 -37.41 -16.13 3.85
C LEU A 75 -38.58 -15.73 4.75
N THR A 76 -38.85 -14.43 4.83
CA THR A 76 -40.04 -13.90 5.49
C THR A 76 -41.20 -13.83 4.50
N PHE A 77 -42.27 -14.54 4.81
CA PHE A 77 -43.53 -14.52 4.07
C PHE A 77 -44.52 -13.54 4.72
N GLY A 78 -45.23 -12.78 3.88
CA GLY A 78 -46.29 -11.87 4.33
C GLY A 78 -47.37 -11.62 3.28
N LEU A 79 -48.42 -10.92 3.68
CA LEU A 79 -49.50 -10.47 2.80
C LEU A 79 -49.40 -8.97 2.53
N THR A 80 -49.79 -8.57 1.33
CA THR A 80 -49.83 -7.18 0.86
C THR A 80 -51.25 -6.78 0.50
N ASN A 81 -51.60 -5.51 0.66
CA ASN A 81 -52.92 -4.93 0.41
C ASN A 81 -54.08 -5.68 1.10
N VAL A 82 -53.92 -5.98 2.38
CA VAL A 82 -54.98 -6.61 3.19
C VAL A 82 -55.97 -5.53 3.60
N THR A 83 -57.22 -5.66 3.17
CA THR A 83 -58.30 -4.69 3.41
C THR A 83 -59.48 -5.24 4.21
N SER A 84 -59.46 -6.54 4.53
CA SER A 84 -60.47 -7.23 5.32
C SER A 84 -59.80 -8.21 6.28
N SER A 85 -60.51 -8.63 7.33
CA SER A 85 -60.03 -9.60 8.31
C SER A 85 -59.92 -11.00 7.70
N LEU A 86 -58.71 -11.55 7.72
CA LEU A 86 -58.42 -12.91 7.24
C LEU A 86 -58.10 -13.84 8.42
N TYR A 87 -58.69 -15.03 8.40
CA TYR A 87 -58.67 -15.99 9.51
C TYR A 87 -57.98 -17.30 9.17
N ALA A 88 -57.98 -17.72 7.91
CA ALA A 88 -57.34 -18.96 7.49
C ALA A 88 -56.54 -18.78 6.20
N GLN A 89 -55.46 -19.54 6.07
CA GLN A 89 -54.54 -19.49 4.94
C GLN A 89 -54.16 -20.92 4.53
N ASP A 90 -54.18 -21.16 3.23
CA ASP A 90 -53.73 -22.39 2.59
C ASP A 90 -52.66 -22.01 1.57
N ILE A 91 -51.42 -22.35 1.88
CA ILE A 91 -50.23 -21.83 1.20
C ILE A 91 -49.40 -23.00 0.72
N THR A 92 -49.05 -23.01 -0.55
CA THR A 92 -48.11 -23.99 -1.11
C THR A 92 -46.89 -23.27 -1.66
N PHE A 93 -45.71 -23.65 -1.18
CA PHE A 93 -44.44 -23.24 -1.74
C PHE A 93 -43.87 -24.36 -2.61
N THR A 94 -43.37 -24.01 -3.78
CA THR A 94 -42.59 -24.89 -4.66
C THR A 94 -41.16 -24.39 -4.77
N TYR A 95 -40.22 -25.31 -4.77
CA TYR A 95 -38.78 -25.06 -4.82
C TYR A 95 -38.07 -26.17 -5.59
N ASP A 96 -36.82 -25.93 -5.99
CA ASP A 96 -35.97 -26.98 -6.57
C ASP A 96 -35.37 -27.85 -5.45
N PRO A 97 -35.82 -29.11 -5.28
CA PRO A 97 -35.35 -29.97 -4.20
C PRO A 97 -33.91 -30.43 -4.39
N ASP A 98 -33.32 -30.32 -5.58
CA ASP A 98 -31.89 -30.63 -5.79
C ASP A 98 -30.97 -29.52 -5.26
N LEU A 99 -31.51 -28.30 -5.11
CA LEU A 99 -30.74 -27.10 -4.77
C LEU A 99 -30.99 -26.57 -3.36
N VAL A 100 -32.20 -26.71 -2.80
CA VAL A 100 -32.53 -26.23 -1.45
C VAL A 100 -33.37 -27.24 -0.66
N GLU A 101 -33.28 -27.19 0.66
CA GLU A 101 -34.09 -27.96 1.60
C GLU A 101 -34.84 -27.02 2.55
N PHE A 102 -36.12 -27.31 2.77
CA PHE A 102 -36.92 -26.66 3.81
C PHE A 102 -36.53 -27.22 5.19
N VAL A 103 -36.32 -26.36 6.18
CA VAL A 103 -35.90 -26.75 7.53
C VAL A 103 -37.06 -26.61 8.52
N SER A 104 -37.63 -25.41 8.64
CA SER A 104 -38.72 -25.12 9.59
C SER A 104 -39.41 -23.81 9.25
N ALA A 105 -40.53 -23.52 9.92
CA ALA A 105 -41.25 -22.28 9.77
C ALA A 105 -41.79 -21.80 11.11
N ASP A 106 -41.54 -20.54 11.43
CA ASP A 106 -41.99 -19.88 12.65
C ASP A 106 -43.04 -18.82 12.33
N SER A 107 -44.05 -18.71 13.20
CA SER A 107 -44.98 -17.59 13.11
C SER A 107 -44.40 -16.34 13.77
N VAL A 108 -44.48 -15.21 13.07
CA VAL A 108 -44.05 -13.91 13.61
C VAL A 108 -45.19 -13.08 14.18
N ARG A 109 -46.45 -13.55 14.05
CA ARG A 109 -47.63 -12.81 14.51
C ARG A 109 -48.31 -13.56 15.65
N ASN A 110 -48.51 -12.86 16.77
CA ASN A 110 -49.23 -13.43 17.90
C ASN A 110 -50.68 -13.80 17.49
N GLY A 111 -51.15 -14.97 17.93
CA GLY A 111 -52.47 -15.48 17.62
C GLY A 111 -52.66 -16.03 16.21
N PHE A 112 -51.64 -16.00 15.34
CA PHE A 112 -51.59 -16.76 14.10
C PHE A 112 -50.70 -17.99 14.30
N GLN A 113 -51.13 -19.16 13.84
CA GLN A 113 -50.36 -20.40 13.95
C GLN A 113 -50.45 -21.23 12.68
N LEU A 114 -49.36 -21.96 12.40
CA LEU A 114 -49.38 -23.08 11.47
C LEU A 114 -50.07 -24.27 12.16
N VAL A 115 -51.26 -24.61 11.69
CA VAL A 115 -52.09 -25.68 12.24
C VAL A 115 -51.63 -27.05 11.74
N ASP A 116 -51.26 -27.13 10.47
CA ASP A 116 -50.76 -28.37 9.87
C ASP A 116 -49.84 -28.06 8.68
N LYS A 117 -49.02 -29.04 8.32
CA LYS A 117 -48.12 -28.99 7.17
C LYS A 117 -48.09 -30.31 6.42
N LYS A 118 -47.91 -30.23 5.11
CA LYS A 118 -47.68 -31.39 4.24
C LYS A 118 -46.46 -31.15 3.38
N GLU A 119 -45.46 -32.01 3.54
CA GLU A 119 -44.20 -31.97 2.81
C GLU A 119 -44.16 -33.09 1.77
N LYS A 120 -43.75 -32.75 0.55
CA LYS A 120 -43.26 -33.70 -0.46
C LYS A 120 -42.07 -33.06 -1.17
N GLU A 121 -41.34 -33.84 -1.95
CA GLU A 121 -40.18 -33.33 -2.67
C GLU A 121 -40.56 -32.16 -3.61
N GLY A 122 -39.88 -31.02 -3.44
CA GLY A 122 -40.09 -29.79 -4.20
C GLY A 122 -41.35 -29.00 -3.83
N GLU A 123 -42.12 -29.42 -2.81
CA GLU A 123 -43.36 -28.74 -2.41
C GLU A 123 -43.63 -28.85 -0.90
N ILE A 124 -43.88 -27.71 -0.26
CA ILE A 124 -44.35 -27.63 1.12
C ILE A 124 -45.67 -26.87 1.17
N ARG A 125 -46.70 -27.50 1.74
CA ARG A 125 -48.02 -26.89 1.96
C ARG A 125 -48.24 -26.64 3.45
N PHE A 126 -48.73 -25.45 3.78
CA PHE A 126 -49.09 -25.03 5.13
C PHE A 126 -50.57 -24.69 5.21
N ILE A 127 -51.18 -25.07 6.34
CA ILE A 127 -52.47 -24.55 6.77
C ILE A 127 -52.23 -23.66 7.98
N GLY A 128 -52.51 -22.37 7.84
CA GLY A 128 -52.40 -21.38 8.90
C GLY A 128 -53.76 -20.86 9.33
N ALA A 129 -53.92 -20.57 10.62
CA ALA A 129 -55.14 -19.97 11.15
C ALA A 129 -54.85 -18.91 12.22
N SER A 130 -55.66 -17.87 12.24
CA SER A 130 -55.71 -16.88 13.33
C SER A 130 -56.80 -17.24 14.33
N PHE A 131 -56.49 -17.18 15.61
CA PHE A 131 -57.42 -17.56 16.68
C PHE A 131 -58.29 -16.38 17.14
N GLY A 132 -59.54 -16.38 16.71
CA GLY A 132 -60.55 -15.38 17.09
C GLY A 132 -60.36 -14.02 16.40
N ASP A 133 -61.41 -13.21 16.49
CA ASP A 133 -61.56 -11.92 15.76
C ASP A 133 -60.44 -10.92 16.07
N THR A 134 -59.90 -10.93 17.28
CA THR A 134 -58.82 -10.02 17.69
C THR A 134 -57.48 -10.34 17.02
N ASN A 135 -57.28 -11.57 16.57
CA ASN A 135 -56.01 -12.02 15.98
C ASN A 135 -56.05 -12.18 14.46
N ALA A 136 -57.19 -11.85 13.84
CA ALA A 136 -57.32 -11.84 12.40
C ALA A 136 -56.22 -11.00 11.73
N VAL A 137 -55.80 -11.42 10.55
CA VAL A 137 -54.83 -10.67 9.74
C VAL A 137 -55.61 -9.55 9.06
N ASN A 138 -55.53 -8.34 9.65
CA ASN A 138 -56.36 -7.18 9.29
C ASN A 138 -55.60 -6.12 8.49
N SER A 139 -54.30 -6.32 8.29
CA SER A 139 -53.41 -5.38 7.63
C SER A 139 -52.28 -6.15 6.96
N SER A 140 -51.64 -5.52 5.98
CA SER A 140 -50.42 -6.05 5.38
C SER A 140 -49.32 -6.20 6.40
N GLY A 141 -48.47 -7.19 6.20
CA GLY A 141 -47.36 -7.48 7.10
C GLY A 141 -46.85 -8.90 6.98
N ASP A 142 -45.79 -9.14 7.71
CA ASP A 142 -45.10 -10.42 7.78
C ASP A 142 -45.88 -11.39 8.69
N LEU A 143 -45.87 -12.68 8.33
CA LEU A 143 -46.67 -13.73 8.96
C LEU A 143 -45.83 -14.92 9.39
N LEU A 144 -44.89 -15.33 8.54
CA LEU A 144 -44.01 -16.47 8.79
C LEU A 144 -42.56 -16.10 8.47
N VAL A 145 -41.63 -16.65 9.24
CA VAL A 145 -40.23 -16.80 8.83
C VAL A 145 -40.03 -18.26 8.47
N LEU A 146 -39.54 -18.50 7.26
CA LEU A 146 -39.26 -19.82 6.71
C LEU A 146 -37.74 -20.02 6.74
N HIS A 147 -37.29 -21.08 7.41
CA HIS A 147 -35.89 -21.45 7.50
C HIS A 147 -35.55 -22.47 6.42
N TRP A 148 -34.52 -22.17 5.63
CA TRP A 148 -34.08 -22.98 4.50
C TRP A 148 -32.58 -23.24 4.57
N LYS A 149 -32.14 -24.21 3.79
CA LYS A 149 -30.72 -24.48 3.57
C LYS A 149 -30.43 -24.80 2.12
N ALA A 150 -29.37 -24.21 1.58
CA ALA A 150 -28.86 -24.56 0.26
C ALA A 150 -28.11 -25.90 0.34
N LYS A 151 -28.34 -26.78 -0.63
CA LYS A 151 -27.62 -28.05 -0.74
C LYS A 151 -26.20 -27.81 -1.28
N ASN A 152 -25.29 -28.74 -0.96
CA ASN A 152 -23.90 -28.71 -1.42
C ASN A 152 -23.80 -29.02 -2.91
N LYS A 153 -24.10 -28.03 -3.76
CA LYS A 153 -24.05 -28.10 -5.23
C LYS A 153 -23.24 -26.94 -5.80
N ALA A 154 -22.95 -27.01 -7.10
CA ALA A 154 -22.29 -25.93 -7.83
C ALA A 154 -23.12 -24.63 -7.80
N ALA A 155 -22.46 -23.49 -7.98
CA ALA A 155 -23.14 -22.19 -7.99
C ALA A 155 -24.24 -22.15 -9.07
N GLN A 156 -25.45 -21.75 -8.67
CA GLN A 156 -26.62 -21.71 -9.55
C GLN A 156 -27.68 -20.76 -8.98
N THR A 157 -28.58 -20.28 -9.84
CA THR A 157 -29.78 -19.55 -9.42
C THR A 157 -30.96 -20.51 -9.26
N THR A 158 -31.74 -20.34 -8.20
CA THR A 158 -33.01 -21.05 -7.98
C THR A 158 -34.09 -20.06 -7.54
N SER A 159 -35.32 -20.55 -7.40
CA SER A 159 -36.42 -19.75 -6.86
C SER A 159 -37.28 -20.54 -5.89
N ILE A 160 -37.84 -19.83 -4.91
CA ILE A 160 -38.88 -20.34 -4.03
C ILE A 160 -40.16 -19.59 -4.39
N THR A 161 -41.19 -20.31 -4.82
CA THR A 161 -42.42 -19.73 -5.38
C THR A 161 -43.61 -20.14 -4.56
N ILE A 162 -44.50 -19.19 -4.25
CA ILE A 162 -45.84 -19.49 -3.74
C ILE A 162 -46.69 -19.91 -4.93
N SER A 163 -46.82 -21.21 -5.16
CA SER A 163 -47.57 -21.76 -6.30
C SER A 163 -49.08 -21.76 -6.07
N ASN A 164 -49.50 -21.81 -4.81
CA ASN A 164 -50.89 -21.67 -4.41
C ASN A 164 -51.01 -20.82 -3.15
N MET A 165 -51.95 -19.88 -3.16
CA MET A 165 -52.31 -19.09 -1.99
C MET A 165 -53.82 -18.89 -1.98
N LYS A 166 -54.46 -19.37 -0.92
CA LYS A 166 -55.87 -19.09 -0.65
C LYS A 166 -56.01 -18.56 0.77
N VAL A 167 -56.80 -17.51 0.93
CA VAL A 167 -57.15 -16.94 2.23
C VAL A 167 -58.64 -17.08 2.47
N SER A 168 -59.09 -17.04 3.72
CA SER A 168 -60.51 -16.97 4.06
C SER A 168 -60.78 -15.91 5.09
N ASN A 169 -61.88 -15.18 4.94
CA ASN A 169 -62.41 -14.24 5.91
C ASN A 169 -63.45 -14.88 6.87
N GLY A 170 -63.61 -16.21 6.83
CA GLY A 170 -64.61 -16.93 7.61
C GLY A 170 -65.92 -17.22 6.86
N GLU A 171 -66.16 -16.53 5.74
CA GLU A 171 -67.35 -16.72 4.90
C GLU A 171 -66.97 -17.27 3.52
N VAL A 172 -65.95 -16.67 2.90
CA VAL A 172 -65.51 -16.96 1.53
C VAL A 172 -64.01 -17.20 1.51
N GLY A 173 -63.60 -18.22 0.75
CA GLY A 173 -62.21 -18.46 0.41
C GLY A 173 -61.81 -17.74 -0.87
N THR A 174 -60.84 -16.84 -0.81
CA THR A 174 -60.34 -16.03 -1.93
C THR A 174 -58.98 -16.51 -2.38
N GLN A 175 -58.83 -16.74 -3.69
CA GLN A 175 -57.53 -17.03 -4.30
C GLN A 175 -56.69 -15.75 -4.36
N VAL A 176 -55.42 -15.85 -3.97
CA VAL A 176 -54.46 -14.75 -3.94
C VAL A 176 -53.32 -15.06 -4.89
N LYS A 177 -52.80 -14.04 -5.57
CA LYS A 177 -51.64 -14.21 -6.45
C LYS A 177 -50.39 -14.52 -5.63
N GLY A 178 -49.74 -15.63 -5.94
CA GLY A 178 -48.44 -15.99 -5.41
C GLY A 178 -47.31 -15.13 -5.96
N THR A 179 -46.15 -15.19 -5.31
CA THR A 179 -44.92 -14.51 -5.73
C THR A 179 -43.74 -15.46 -5.69
N SER A 180 -42.66 -15.11 -6.38
CA SER A 180 -41.41 -15.87 -6.42
C SER A 180 -40.28 -15.06 -5.82
N PHE A 181 -39.45 -15.70 -5.01
CA PHE A 181 -38.19 -15.16 -4.52
C PHE A 181 -37.03 -15.82 -5.26
N ASN A 182 -36.18 -15.03 -5.91
CA ASN A 182 -34.99 -15.51 -6.60
C ASN A 182 -33.80 -15.56 -5.63
N LEU A 183 -33.10 -16.69 -5.62
CA LEU A 183 -31.94 -16.94 -4.77
C LEU A 183 -30.74 -17.33 -5.64
N GLN A 184 -29.59 -16.72 -5.37
CA GLN A 184 -28.32 -17.11 -5.95
C GLN A 184 -27.51 -17.96 -4.97
N ILE A 185 -27.28 -19.23 -5.30
CA ILE A 185 -26.38 -20.11 -4.55
C ILE A 185 -24.95 -19.86 -5.06
N LEU A 186 -24.06 -19.49 -4.15
CA LEU A 186 -22.66 -19.18 -4.43
C LEU A 186 -21.75 -20.33 -3.99
N MET A 187 -20.63 -20.49 -4.68
CA MET A 187 -19.53 -21.30 -4.16
C MET A 187 -18.79 -20.52 -3.09
N ALA A 188 -18.32 -21.20 -2.04
CA ALA A 188 -17.40 -20.60 -1.09
C ALA A 188 -16.09 -20.23 -1.81
N ALA A 189 -15.55 -19.04 -1.54
CA ALA A 189 -14.24 -18.65 -2.07
C ALA A 189 -13.13 -19.54 -1.46
N ASP A 190 -12.14 -19.91 -2.28
CA ASP A 190 -10.95 -20.60 -1.80
C ASP A 190 -10.00 -19.60 -1.14
N LYS A 191 -9.80 -19.77 0.18
CA LYS A 191 -8.97 -18.90 1.03
C LYS A 191 -7.62 -19.51 1.38
N SER A 192 -7.28 -20.67 0.82
CA SER A 192 -6.06 -21.42 1.16
C SER A 192 -4.79 -20.57 0.94
N ALA A 193 -4.66 -19.94 -0.23
CA ALA A 193 -3.53 -19.09 -0.58
C ALA A 193 -3.42 -17.85 0.34
N LEU A 194 -4.54 -17.15 0.58
CA LEU A 194 -4.60 -16.00 1.49
C LEU A 194 -4.16 -16.38 2.90
N ASN A 195 -4.66 -17.50 3.43
CA ASN A 195 -4.33 -17.98 4.78
C ASN A 195 -2.86 -18.39 4.93
N ALA A 196 -2.31 -19.06 3.92
CA ALA A 196 -0.88 -19.39 3.87
C ALA A 196 -0.01 -18.12 3.84
N LEU A 197 -0.39 -17.13 3.01
CA LEU A 197 0.31 -15.87 2.91
C LEU A 197 0.26 -15.08 4.23
N MET A 198 -0.92 -14.99 4.87
CA MET A 198 -1.08 -14.38 6.20
C MET A 198 -0.18 -15.03 7.23
N THR A 199 -0.12 -16.37 7.28
CA THR A 199 0.75 -17.09 8.20
C THR A 199 2.22 -16.76 7.97
N SER A 200 2.68 -16.81 6.72
CA SER A 200 4.07 -16.47 6.39
C SER A 200 4.43 -15.01 6.71
N THR A 201 3.49 -14.09 6.50
CA THR A 201 3.67 -12.65 6.73
C THR A 201 3.63 -12.32 8.21
N GLN A 202 2.77 -12.98 8.99
CA GLN A 202 2.73 -12.86 10.44
C GLN A 202 4.03 -13.36 11.07
N ASN A 203 4.61 -14.45 10.56
CA ASN A 203 5.91 -14.94 11.01
C ASN A 203 7.02 -13.90 10.73
N LEU A 204 7.05 -13.33 9.52
CA LEU A 204 7.98 -12.24 9.18
C LEU A 204 7.80 -11.03 10.11
N TYR A 205 6.56 -10.61 10.36
CA TYR A 205 6.26 -9.52 11.30
C TYR A 205 6.76 -9.84 12.72
N ASN A 206 6.56 -11.07 13.20
CA ASN A 206 6.94 -11.47 14.56
C ASN A 206 8.46 -11.49 14.75
N THR A 207 9.21 -11.96 13.74
CA THR A 207 10.68 -12.07 13.82
C THR A 207 11.42 -10.77 13.47
N ALA A 208 10.79 -9.87 12.71
CA ALA A 208 11.41 -8.62 12.32
C ALA A 208 11.63 -7.66 13.50
N VAL A 209 12.81 -7.04 13.52
CA VAL A 209 13.20 -6.01 14.50
C VAL A 209 13.28 -4.67 13.80
N GLU A 210 12.62 -3.66 14.37
CA GLU A 210 12.73 -2.28 13.88
C GLU A 210 13.94 -1.57 14.50
N GLY A 211 14.54 -0.67 13.73
CA GLY A 211 15.62 0.21 14.19
C GLY A 211 16.37 0.85 13.03
N THR A 212 17.63 1.19 13.27
CA THR A 212 18.49 1.92 12.31
C THR A 212 19.73 1.14 11.91
N LYS A 213 19.91 -0.09 12.40
CA LYS A 213 21.09 -0.91 12.10
C LYS A 213 20.86 -1.77 10.86
N ILE A 214 21.96 -2.17 10.21
CA ILE A 214 21.92 -3.13 9.10
C ILE A 214 21.21 -4.42 9.52
N GLY A 215 20.38 -4.94 8.62
CA GLY A 215 19.54 -6.12 8.87
C GLY A 215 18.27 -5.83 9.67
N GLN A 216 18.09 -4.62 10.21
CA GLN A 216 16.84 -4.18 10.82
C GLN A 216 15.93 -3.52 9.77
N TYR A 217 14.66 -3.38 10.13
CA TYR A 217 13.67 -2.67 9.33
C TYR A 217 13.48 -1.24 9.89
N PRO A 218 13.23 -0.23 9.05
CA PRO A 218 12.97 1.13 9.51
C PRO A 218 11.77 1.19 10.47
N VAL A 219 11.85 2.06 11.48
CA VAL A 219 10.77 2.26 12.46
C VAL A 219 9.47 2.67 11.74
N GLY A 220 8.35 2.02 12.10
CA GLY A 220 7.02 2.26 11.53
C GLY A 220 6.64 1.30 10.40
N THR A 221 7.60 0.61 9.78
CA THR A 221 7.32 -0.35 8.70
C THR A 221 6.51 -1.55 9.18
N LYS A 222 6.69 -2.00 10.43
CA LYS A 222 5.90 -3.07 11.03
C LYS A 222 4.43 -2.68 11.16
N ALA A 223 4.13 -1.43 11.51
CA ALA A 223 2.74 -0.96 11.63
C ALA A 223 2.00 -1.00 10.28
N VAL A 224 2.70 -0.64 9.19
CA VAL A 224 2.16 -0.76 7.82
C VAL A 224 1.89 -2.22 7.47
N LEU A 225 2.83 -3.12 7.75
CA LEU A 225 2.65 -4.56 7.50
C LEU A 225 1.49 -5.15 8.32
N LEU A 226 1.37 -4.78 9.59
CA LEU A 226 0.28 -5.22 10.47
C LEU A 226 -1.09 -4.78 9.95
N THR A 227 -1.18 -3.56 9.43
CA THR A 227 -2.41 -3.05 8.81
C THR A 227 -2.82 -3.92 7.62
N ALA A 228 -1.86 -4.28 6.75
CA ALA A 228 -2.13 -5.18 5.62
C ALA A 228 -2.56 -6.58 6.09
N ILE A 229 -1.93 -7.14 7.13
CA ILE A 229 -2.33 -8.42 7.74
C ILE A 229 -3.78 -8.34 8.26
N ASN A 230 -4.15 -7.27 8.97
CA ASN A 230 -5.50 -7.10 9.51
C ASN A 230 -6.56 -6.94 8.41
N ASN A 231 -6.24 -6.25 7.32
CA ASN A 231 -7.12 -6.12 6.16
C ASN A 231 -7.35 -7.49 5.49
N ALA A 232 -6.27 -8.26 5.28
CA ALA A 232 -6.36 -9.63 4.77
C ALA A 232 -7.20 -10.53 5.69
N LYS A 233 -7.02 -10.39 7.01
CA LYS A 233 -7.80 -11.13 8.02
C LYS A 233 -9.30 -10.82 7.92
N THR A 234 -9.67 -9.56 7.71
CA THR A 234 -11.08 -9.16 7.55
C THR A 234 -11.75 -9.90 6.37
N VAL A 235 -11.04 -10.04 5.25
CA VAL A 235 -11.54 -10.79 4.08
C VAL A 235 -11.59 -12.29 4.36
N SER A 236 -10.58 -12.83 5.04
CA SER A 236 -10.55 -14.26 5.40
C SER A 236 -11.68 -14.64 6.36
N ASP A 237 -12.00 -13.79 7.34
CA ASP A 237 -13.06 -14.03 8.32
C ASP A 237 -14.48 -13.83 7.73
N ASN A 238 -14.62 -13.09 6.62
CA ASN A 238 -15.91 -12.89 5.95
C ASN A 238 -16.37 -14.16 5.23
N GLN A 239 -17.39 -14.85 5.76
CA GLN A 239 -17.95 -16.06 5.17
C GLN A 239 -18.41 -15.84 3.72
N ASN A 240 -18.99 -14.67 3.42
CA ASN A 240 -19.56 -14.30 2.12
C ASN A 240 -18.57 -13.58 1.20
N ALA A 241 -17.26 -13.64 1.48
CA ALA A 241 -16.26 -13.06 0.58
C ALA A 241 -16.33 -13.70 -0.81
N THR A 242 -16.29 -12.87 -1.86
CA THR A 242 -16.19 -13.35 -3.23
C THR A 242 -14.76 -13.79 -3.55
N GLN A 243 -14.59 -14.63 -4.58
CA GLN A 243 -13.24 -15.04 -5.00
C GLN A 243 -12.38 -13.82 -5.38
N GLN A 244 -12.96 -12.85 -6.08
CA GLN A 244 -12.26 -11.60 -6.42
C GLN A 244 -11.75 -10.86 -5.17
N GLN A 245 -12.56 -10.76 -4.11
CA GLN A 245 -12.14 -10.11 -2.87
C GLN A 245 -10.97 -10.85 -2.20
N VAL A 246 -10.98 -12.19 -2.24
CA VAL A 246 -9.88 -13.02 -1.70
C VAL A 246 -8.61 -12.86 -2.52
N ASP A 247 -8.72 -12.83 -3.85
CA ASP A 247 -7.59 -12.64 -4.77
C ASP A 247 -6.98 -11.24 -4.59
N ASP A 248 -7.81 -10.20 -4.53
CA ASP A 248 -7.38 -8.81 -4.30
C ASP A 248 -6.68 -8.67 -2.94
N ALA A 249 -7.21 -9.28 -1.89
CA ALA A 249 -6.59 -9.29 -0.57
C ALA A 249 -5.23 -10.02 -0.59
N THR A 250 -5.12 -11.10 -1.36
CA THR A 250 -3.87 -11.86 -1.53
C THR A 250 -2.81 -11.01 -2.22
N VAL A 251 -3.18 -10.32 -3.32
CA VAL A 251 -2.29 -9.40 -4.04
C VAL A 251 -1.82 -8.26 -3.13
N ALA A 252 -2.76 -7.62 -2.41
CA ALA A 252 -2.46 -6.51 -1.52
C ALA A 252 -1.52 -6.91 -0.37
N LEU A 253 -1.77 -8.05 0.28
CA LEU A 253 -0.90 -8.55 1.35
C LEU A 253 0.49 -8.92 0.82
N ASN A 254 0.58 -9.51 -0.37
CA ASN A 254 1.85 -9.88 -0.97
C ASN A 254 2.69 -8.64 -1.33
N ALA A 255 2.05 -7.60 -1.88
CA ALA A 255 2.70 -6.32 -2.15
C ALA A 255 3.22 -5.64 -0.86
N ALA A 256 2.44 -5.68 0.21
CA ALA A 256 2.86 -5.17 1.52
C ALA A 256 4.05 -5.96 2.10
N LYS A 257 4.01 -7.29 2.00
CA LYS A 257 5.12 -8.18 2.41
C LYS A 257 6.40 -7.88 1.62
N GLN A 258 6.29 -7.68 0.32
CA GLN A 258 7.43 -7.33 -0.55
C GLN A 258 8.02 -5.97 -0.15
N THR A 259 7.17 -4.95 -0.05
CA THR A 259 7.58 -3.60 0.38
C THR A 259 8.30 -3.63 1.72
N PHE A 260 7.77 -4.40 2.68
CA PHE A 260 8.41 -4.60 3.97
C PHE A 260 9.77 -5.26 3.84
N THR A 261 9.86 -6.37 3.09
CA THR A 261 11.11 -7.12 2.87
C THR A 261 12.18 -6.26 2.20
N ASP A 262 11.79 -5.42 1.24
CA ASP A 262 12.71 -4.54 0.51
C ASP A 262 13.21 -3.37 1.35
N SER A 263 12.47 -2.99 2.40
CA SER A 263 12.84 -1.89 3.30
C SER A 263 14.00 -2.22 4.25
N VAL A 264 14.45 -3.47 4.31
CA VAL A 264 15.57 -3.88 5.17
C VAL A 264 16.80 -2.99 4.95
N ILE A 265 17.39 -2.50 6.03
CA ILE A 265 18.57 -1.64 5.98
C ILE A 265 19.76 -2.47 5.53
N LYS A 266 20.34 -2.10 4.38
CA LYS A 266 21.48 -2.78 3.75
C LYS A 266 22.73 -1.89 3.82
N PRO A 267 23.94 -2.47 3.77
CA PRO A 267 25.16 -1.70 3.57
C PRO A 267 25.09 -0.89 2.28
N VAL A 268 25.73 0.28 2.28
CA VAL A 268 25.90 1.10 1.06
C VAL A 268 27.19 0.64 0.38
N ASP A 269 27.07 0.17 -0.87
CA ASP A 269 28.24 -0.20 -1.66
C ASP A 269 29.00 1.06 -2.07
N SER A 270 30.13 1.31 -1.42
CA SER A 270 31.00 2.48 -1.64
C SER A 270 32.44 2.03 -1.80
N ASP A 271 33.14 2.58 -2.79
CA ASP A 271 34.55 2.29 -3.00
C ASP A 271 35.41 3.11 -2.03
N LYS A 272 36.01 2.42 -1.05
CA LYS A 272 36.88 2.99 -0.02
C LYS A 272 38.37 2.81 -0.31
N SER A 273 38.74 2.30 -1.49
CA SER A 273 40.13 1.98 -1.85
C SER A 273 41.04 3.22 -1.78
N ALA A 274 40.62 4.33 -2.39
CA ALA A 274 41.36 5.58 -2.40
C ALA A 274 41.54 6.16 -0.98
N LEU A 275 40.49 6.13 -0.17
CA LEU A 275 40.53 6.57 1.23
C LEU A 275 41.51 5.71 2.05
N ASN A 276 41.44 4.38 1.92
CA ASN A 276 42.32 3.46 2.62
C ASN A 276 43.79 3.61 2.22
N ALA A 277 44.08 3.80 0.94
CA ALA A 277 45.42 4.06 0.44
C ALA A 277 45.98 5.40 0.98
N LEU A 278 45.16 6.46 0.98
CA LEU A 278 45.55 7.76 1.50
C LEU A 278 45.76 7.72 3.02
N MET A 279 44.91 7.03 3.78
CA MET A 279 45.11 6.81 5.22
C MET A 279 46.44 6.10 5.49
N THR A 280 46.76 5.05 4.74
CA THR A 280 48.03 4.31 4.88
C THR A 280 49.24 5.21 4.61
N SER A 281 49.22 5.96 3.50
CA SER A 281 50.29 6.90 3.16
C SER A 281 50.46 7.99 4.22
N THR A 282 49.35 8.54 4.73
CA THR A 282 49.35 9.62 5.71
C THR A 282 49.80 9.13 7.09
N GLN A 283 49.41 7.91 7.47
CA GLN A 283 49.86 7.27 8.71
C GLN A 283 51.36 7.01 8.70
N ASN A 284 51.92 6.60 7.56
CA ASN A 284 53.37 6.44 7.41
C ASN A 284 54.11 7.78 7.58
N LEU A 285 53.60 8.85 6.96
CA LEU A 285 54.15 10.21 7.14
C LEU A 285 54.08 10.65 8.61
N TYR A 286 52.95 10.44 9.28
CA TYR A 286 52.81 10.71 10.71
C TYR A 286 53.82 9.91 11.54
N ASN A 287 54.03 8.63 11.25
CA ASN A 287 54.93 7.76 12.02
C ASN A 287 56.40 8.18 11.88
N THR A 288 56.83 8.60 10.68
CA THR A 288 58.23 8.97 10.41
C THR A 288 58.56 10.42 10.76
N ALA A 289 57.56 11.30 10.80
CA ALA A 289 57.78 12.71 11.12
C ALA A 289 58.22 12.92 12.58
N VAL A 290 59.18 13.83 12.77
CA VAL A 290 59.67 14.26 14.09
C VAL A 290 59.23 15.70 14.32
N GLU A 291 58.61 15.97 15.47
CA GLU A 291 58.29 17.34 15.87
C GLU A 291 59.47 18.00 16.59
N GLY A 292 59.61 19.30 16.39
CA GLY A 292 60.60 20.12 17.08
C GLY A 292 60.74 21.50 16.44
N THR A 293 61.92 22.12 16.60
CA THR A 293 62.21 23.48 16.12
C THR A 293 63.36 23.53 15.10
N LYS A 294 63.94 22.38 14.75
CA LYS A 294 65.08 22.32 13.81
C LYS A 294 64.60 22.18 12.37
N ILE A 295 65.47 22.55 11.43
CA ILE A 295 65.28 22.30 9.99
C ILE A 295 64.95 20.82 9.75
N ASP A 296 64.06 20.57 8.79
CA ASP A 296 63.51 19.26 8.41
C ASP A 296 62.65 18.57 9.50
N GLN A 297 62.38 19.25 10.63
CA GLN A 297 61.37 18.84 11.61
C GLN A 297 60.03 19.53 11.34
N TYR A 298 58.98 19.05 12.00
CA TYR A 298 57.65 19.65 11.94
C TYR A 298 57.37 20.45 13.22
N PRO A 299 56.68 21.59 13.16
CA PRO A 299 56.31 22.35 14.36
C PRO A 299 55.48 21.51 15.33
N VAL A 300 55.69 21.72 16.63
CA VAL A 300 54.96 21.02 17.69
C VAL A 300 53.44 21.25 17.54
N GLY A 301 52.66 20.17 17.59
CA GLY A 301 51.20 20.17 17.48
C GLY A 301 50.67 19.87 16.07
N THR A 302 51.52 19.95 15.05
CA THR A 302 51.12 19.62 13.67
C THR A 302 50.81 18.13 13.50
N LYS A 303 51.53 17.24 14.20
CA LYS A 303 51.22 15.79 14.21
C LYS A 303 49.87 15.52 14.84
N ALA A 304 49.51 16.22 15.90
CA ALA A 304 48.21 16.06 16.55
C ALA A 304 47.06 16.42 15.59
N ALA A 305 47.20 17.50 14.82
CA ALA A 305 46.23 17.88 13.79
C ALA A 305 46.12 16.82 12.67
N LEU A 306 47.25 16.28 12.21
CA LEU A 306 47.26 15.22 11.20
C LEU A 306 46.60 13.94 11.72
N LEU A 307 46.88 13.54 12.95
CA LEU A 307 46.27 12.38 13.59
C LEU A 307 44.75 12.52 13.73
N ALA A 308 44.26 13.72 14.06
CA ALA A 308 42.83 14.00 14.11
C ALA A 308 42.17 13.80 12.73
N ALA A 309 42.81 14.25 11.65
CA ALA A 309 42.32 14.03 10.30
C ALA A 309 42.31 12.54 9.91
N ILE A 310 43.34 11.78 10.29
CA ILE A 310 43.39 10.32 10.08
C ILE A 310 42.23 9.63 10.83
N ASN A 311 41.99 9.98 12.09
CA ASN A 311 40.91 9.40 12.88
C ASN A 311 39.53 9.70 12.29
N ASN A 312 39.32 10.93 11.78
CA ASN A 312 38.07 11.29 11.09
C ASN A 312 37.88 10.48 9.80
N ALA A 313 38.93 10.30 8.99
CA ALA A 313 38.89 9.45 7.81
C ALA A 313 38.58 7.99 8.17
N LYS A 314 39.13 7.48 9.29
CA LYS A 314 38.86 6.14 9.78
C LYS A 314 37.39 5.92 10.16
N ILE A 315 36.74 6.90 10.79
CA ILE A 315 35.30 6.82 11.09
C ILE A 315 34.47 6.60 9.81
N VAL A 316 34.80 7.28 8.72
CA VAL A 316 34.12 7.11 7.43
C VAL A 316 34.44 5.75 6.80
N SER A 317 35.70 5.32 6.87
CA SER A 317 36.11 4.02 6.33
C SER A 317 35.45 2.84 7.06
N ASP A 318 35.34 2.90 8.38
CA ASP A 318 34.73 1.84 9.20
C ASP A 318 33.19 1.86 9.15
N ASN A 319 32.56 2.93 8.66
CA ASN A 319 31.10 3.04 8.58
C ASN A 319 30.55 2.29 7.35
N GLU A 320 29.87 1.15 7.56
CA GLU A 320 29.22 0.33 6.51
C GLU A 320 28.07 1.03 5.77
N MET A 321 27.57 2.15 6.30
CA MET A 321 26.53 2.97 5.67
C MET A 321 27.08 4.27 5.07
N ALA A 322 28.41 4.44 5.02
CA ALA A 322 29.00 5.62 4.40
C ALA A 322 28.65 5.70 2.91
N THR A 323 28.14 6.85 2.47
CA THR A 323 27.86 7.09 1.05
C THR A 323 29.14 7.39 0.29
N GLN A 324 29.15 7.20 -1.03
CA GLN A 324 30.30 7.54 -1.86
C GLN A 324 30.72 9.00 -1.68
N GLN A 325 29.75 9.93 -1.57
CA GLN A 325 30.04 11.34 -1.30
C GLN A 325 30.76 11.57 0.05
N GLN A 326 30.38 10.83 1.10
CA GLN A 326 31.06 10.92 2.39
C GLN A 326 32.49 10.38 2.30
N VAL A 327 32.70 9.28 1.56
CA VAL A 327 34.02 8.70 1.31
C VAL A 327 34.90 9.68 0.51
N ASP A 328 34.37 10.26 -0.56
CA ASP A 328 35.08 11.24 -1.41
C ASP A 328 35.43 12.51 -0.61
N GLN A 329 34.51 12.99 0.23
CA GLN A 329 34.77 14.14 1.10
C GLN A 329 35.86 13.82 2.13
N ALA A 330 35.89 12.60 2.68
CA ALA A 330 36.94 12.18 3.60
C ALA A 330 38.31 12.14 2.92
N VAL A 331 38.38 11.72 1.65
CA VAL A 331 39.62 11.77 0.84
C VAL A 331 40.10 13.22 0.70
N VAL A 332 39.22 14.14 0.32
CA VAL A 332 39.56 15.57 0.17
C VAL A 332 40.11 16.16 1.47
N VAL A 333 39.41 15.92 2.59
CA VAL A 333 39.80 16.44 3.91
C VAL A 333 41.15 15.88 4.35
N LEU A 334 41.35 14.56 4.24
CA LEU A 334 42.60 13.93 4.63
C LEU A 334 43.77 14.39 3.75
N ASN A 335 43.54 14.56 2.44
CA ASN A 335 44.58 15.01 1.52
C ASN A 335 45.00 16.45 1.80
N ALA A 336 44.03 17.34 2.10
CA ALA A 336 44.30 18.72 2.51
C ALA A 336 45.08 18.78 3.84
N ALA A 337 44.74 17.92 4.80
CA ALA A 337 45.47 17.81 6.07
C ALA A 337 46.90 17.30 5.86
N LYS A 338 47.08 16.28 5.01
CA LYS A 338 48.39 15.76 4.62
C LYS A 338 49.24 16.86 3.95
N GLN A 339 48.65 17.64 3.05
CA GLN A 339 49.34 18.75 2.38
C GLN A 339 49.76 19.83 3.38
N THR A 340 48.83 20.29 4.22
CA THR A 340 49.11 21.28 5.27
C THR A 340 50.23 20.83 6.21
N PHE A 341 50.21 19.55 6.60
CA PHE A 341 51.28 18.96 7.40
C PHE A 341 52.62 18.99 6.66
N THR A 342 52.66 18.52 5.41
CA THR A 342 53.87 18.49 4.57
C THR A 342 54.44 19.90 4.36
N ASP A 343 53.58 20.91 4.18
CA ASP A 343 53.98 22.30 3.98
C ASP A 343 54.49 22.97 5.26
N SER A 344 54.12 22.45 6.43
CA SER A 344 54.55 23.00 7.72
C SER A 344 56.00 22.67 8.10
N VAL A 345 56.69 21.82 7.34
CA VAL A 345 58.08 21.45 7.59
C VAL A 345 58.96 22.70 7.75
N ILE A 346 59.81 22.71 8.76
CA ILE A 346 60.72 23.82 9.04
C ILE A 346 61.81 23.81 7.96
N LYS A 347 61.84 24.87 7.15
CA LYS A 347 62.78 25.05 6.04
C LYS A 347 63.96 25.93 6.48
N PRO A 348 65.14 25.78 5.87
CA PRO A 348 66.24 26.73 6.05
C PRO A 348 65.80 28.14 5.69
N ALA A 349 66.37 29.14 6.36
CA ALA A 349 66.16 30.53 5.97
C ALA A 349 66.74 30.76 4.57
N LEU A 350 66.11 31.63 3.76
CA LEU A 350 66.63 31.97 2.45
C LEU A 350 68.01 32.64 2.63
N GLY A 351 69.08 31.97 2.22
CA GLY A 351 70.46 32.42 2.38
C GLY A 351 71.29 31.59 3.37
N ASP A 352 70.67 30.78 4.23
CA ASP A 352 71.34 29.78 5.08
C ASP A 352 71.61 28.52 4.25
N VAL A 353 72.79 28.47 3.66
CA VAL A 353 73.19 27.46 2.66
C VAL A 353 73.72 26.20 3.36
N ASN A 354 74.42 26.38 4.47
CA ASN A 354 75.01 25.28 5.23
C ASN A 354 74.02 24.63 6.23
N ARG A 355 72.84 25.25 6.45
CA ARG A 355 71.76 24.82 7.35
C ARG A 355 72.16 24.82 8.83
N ASP A 356 73.04 25.72 9.25
CA ASP A 356 73.44 25.89 10.66
C ASP A 356 72.52 26.83 11.44
N GLY A 357 71.62 27.53 10.75
CA GLY A 357 70.65 28.45 11.33
C GLY A 357 71.11 29.90 11.43
N GLU A 358 72.35 30.21 11.03
CA GLU A 358 72.83 31.56 10.81
C GLU A 358 72.96 31.85 9.32
N ILE A 359 73.01 33.14 8.94
CA ILE A 359 73.29 33.55 7.56
C ILE A 359 74.53 34.41 7.61
N ASP A 360 75.67 33.84 7.23
CA ASP A 360 76.97 34.49 7.38
C ASP A 360 77.91 34.27 6.18
N ILE A 361 79.17 34.68 6.34
CA ILE A 361 80.16 34.58 5.26
C ILE A 361 80.47 33.13 4.87
N ALA A 362 80.22 32.15 5.74
CA ALA A 362 80.39 30.74 5.42
C ALA A 362 79.36 30.30 4.37
N ASP A 363 78.11 30.77 4.44
CA ASP A 363 77.09 30.51 3.42
C ASP A 363 77.49 31.10 2.06
N LEU A 364 77.92 32.36 2.07
CA LEU A 364 78.39 33.02 0.84
C LEU A 364 79.59 32.29 0.26
N GLY A 365 80.48 31.78 1.12
CA GLY A 365 81.63 30.97 0.74
C GLY A 365 81.24 29.66 0.06
N ILE A 366 80.15 29.01 0.49
CA ILE A 366 79.64 27.79 -0.17
C ILE A 366 79.10 28.09 -1.56
N VAL A 367 78.34 29.18 -1.71
CA VAL A 367 77.86 29.60 -3.04
C VAL A 367 79.04 29.94 -3.97
N ALA A 368 80.02 30.70 -3.47
CA ALA A 368 81.21 31.05 -4.24
C ALA A 368 82.03 29.82 -4.66
N LYS A 369 82.15 28.82 -3.78
CA LYS A 369 82.87 27.57 -4.06
C LYS A 369 82.27 26.79 -5.24
N TYR A 370 80.95 26.83 -5.39
CA TYR A 370 80.23 26.09 -6.44
C TYR A 370 79.78 26.97 -7.62
N TYR A 371 80.26 28.20 -7.71
CA TYR A 371 79.92 29.15 -8.77
C TYR A 371 80.20 28.58 -10.17
N GLY A 372 79.26 28.79 -11.09
CA GLY A 372 79.31 28.32 -12.48
C GLY A 372 78.85 26.87 -12.68
N LYS A 373 78.48 26.16 -11.61
CA LYS A 373 77.88 24.83 -11.70
C LYS A 373 76.42 24.90 -12.12
N THR A 374 75.93 23.88 -12.82
CA THR A 374 74.55 23.82 -13.32
C THR A 374 73.97 22.43 -13.15
N SER A 375 72.64 22.32 -13.18
CA SER A 375 71.89 21.07 -13.04
C SER A 375 72.22 20.00 -14.09
N ALA A 376 72.96 20.35 -15.14
CA ALA A 376 73.47 19.42 -16.14
C ALA A 376 74.72 18.64 -15.69
N ASP A 377 75.42 19.05 -14.62
CA ASP A 377 76.63 18.35 -14.16
C ASP A 377 76.23 17.10 -13.33
N PRO A 378 76.86 15.92 -13.57
CA PRO A 378 76.48 14.64 -12.95
C PRO A 378 76.46 14.64 -11.42
N ASN A 379 77.21 15.56 -10.82
CA ASN A 379 77.32 15.69 -9.37
C ASN A 379 76.36 16.75 -8.79
N TRP A 380 75.32 17.20 -9.51
CA TRP A 380 74.43 18.32 -9.12
C TRP A 380 73.95 18.24 -7.68
N ASN A 381 73.59 17.04 -7.24
CA ASN A 381 73.12 16.80 -5.89
C ASN A 381 74.10 17.20 -4.77
N THR A 382 75.41 17.25 -5.07
CA THR A 382 76.45 17.63 -4.12
C THR A 382 76.55 19.14 -3.92
N TYR A 383 76.13 19.95 -4.89
CA TYR A 383 76.28 21.40 -4.88
C TYR A 383 74.99 22.18 -5.11
N LYS A 384 73.86 21.52 -5.34
CA LYS A 384 72.53 22.15 -5.43
C LYS A 384 72.16 23.01 -4.20
N ILE A 385 72.83 22.80 -3.06
CA ILE A 385 72.64 23.64 -1.87
C ILE A 385 73.04 25.10 -2.13
N ALA A 386 73.97 25.34 -3.06
CA ALA A 386 74.44 26.66 -3.44
C ALA A 386 73.56 27.37 -4.47
N ASP A 387 72.59 26.68 -5.07
CA ASP A 387 71.57 27.27 -5.95
C ASP A 387 70.41 27.75 -5.07
N VAL A 388 70.51 29.00 -4.63
CA VAL A 388 69.63 29.60 -3.62
C VAL A 388 68.31 30.04 -4.23
N ASN A 389 68.31 30.48 -5.50
CA ASN A 389 67.10 30.86 -6.23
C ASN A 389 66.39 29.66 -6.91
N ASN A 390 67.02 28.49 -6.93
CA ASN A 390 66.56 27.25 -7.57
C ASN A 390 66.36 27.39 -9.10
N ASP A 391 67.18 28.17 -9.79
CA ASP A 391 67.12 28.34 -11.24
C ASP A 391 67.90 27.25 -12.02
N GLY A 392 68.52 26.32 -11.29
CA GLY A 392 69.29 25.22 -11.83
C GLY A 392 70.73 25.60 -12.18
N LYS A 393 71.22 26.76 -11.72
CA LYS A 393 72.59 27.25 -11.89
C LYS A 393 73.03 27.89 -10.57
N VAL A 394 74.33 27.84 -10.31
CA VAL A 394 74.94 28.61 -9.22
C VAL A 394 75.62 29.81 -9.86
N ASP A 395 75.01 30.99 -9.77
CA ASP A 395 75.51 32.20 -10.42
C ASP A 395 75.51 33.43 -9.49
N ILE A 396 75.68 34.62 -10.08
CA ILE A 396 75.80 35.87 -9.33
C ILE A 396 74.52 36.22 -8.58
N GLN A 397 73.36 35.72 -9.01
CA GLN A 397 72.08 35.93 -8.35
C GLN A 397 72.03 35.21 -7.02
N ASP A 398 72.55 33.98 -6.93
CA ASP A 398 72.64 33.22 -5.68
C ASP A 398 73.55 33.92 -4.67
N LEU A 399 74.74 34.34 -5.15
CA LEU A 399 75.68 35.12 -4.34
C LEU A 399 75.03 36.42 -3.85
N ALA A 400 74.30 37.12 -4.72
CA ALA A 400 73.64 38.36 -4.36
C ALA A 400 72.51 38.15 -3.34
N ILE A 401 71.79 37.02 -3.38
CA ILE A 401 70.76 36.68 -2.39
C ILE A 401 71.40 36.48 -1.03
N VAL A 402 72.43 35.63 -0.93
CA VAL A 402 73.12 35.38 0.35
C VAL A 402 73.76 36.66 0.88
N ALA A 403 74.51 37.39 0.05
CA ALA A 403 75.16 38.64 0.46
C ALA A 403 74.14 39.69 0.95
N ARG A 404 72.98 39.80 0.30
CA ARG A 404 71.91 40.70 0.76
C ARG A 404 71.34 40.26 2.10
N LYS A 405 71.14 38.95 2.29
CA LYS A 405 70.63 38.39 3.55
C LYS A 405 71.59 38.61 4.72
N ILE A 406 72.90 38.48 4.50
CA ILE A 406 73.95 38.82 5.50
C ILE A 406 73.89 40.30 5.88
N LEU A 407 73.60 41.20 4.93
CA LEU A 407 73.49 42.64 5.21
C LEU A 407 72.18 43.02 5.93
N GLU A 408 71.14 42.20 5.79
CA GLU A 408 69.84 42.35 6.43
C GLU A 408 69.82 41.79 7.87
N SER A 409 70.64 40.79 8.19
CA SER A 409 70.79 40.25 9.55
C SER A 409 71.60 41.23 10.41
N LYS A 410 70.94 41.86 11.38
CA LYS A 410 71.54 42.74 12.39
C LYS A 410 71.17 42.30 13.80
#